data_AF-A0A7J5RZ94-F1
#
_entry.id   AF-A0A7J5RZ94-F1
#
_cell.length_a   1.000
_cell.length_b   1.000
_cell.length_c   1.000
_cell.angle_alpha   90.00
_cell.angle_beta   90.00
_cell.angle_gamma   90.00
#
_symmetry.space_group_name_H-M   'P 1'
#
loop_
_entity.id
_entity.type
_entity.pdbx_description
1 polymer ?
#
loop_
_entity_poly.entity_id
_entity_poly.type
_entity_poly.pdbx_seq_one_letter_code
_entity_poly.pdbx_strand_id
1 'polypeptide(L)' 'MSKEQIKKDLTMQLGVVKMKLKQLVFIEEQTGIRRTEEINALLDRLNLIEKILKEMENE' A
#
# COMPACT_ATOMS: atom_id res chain seq x y z
N MET A 1 20.77 -1.74 8.33
CA MET A 1 19.49 -2.41 8.69
C MET A 1 19.57 -3.86 8.25
N SER A 2 19.03 -4.80 9.02
CA SER A 2 18.96 -6.22 8.62
C SER A 2 17.84 -6.47 7.61
N LYS A 3 17.93 -7.59 6.86
CA LYS A 3 16.88 -8.03 5.91
C LYS A 3 15.54 -8.22 6.63
N GLU A 4 15.52 -8.79 7.84
CA GLU A 4 14.28 -8.87 8.64
C GLU A 4 13.69 -7.51 8.98
N GLN A 5 14.52 -6.53 9.35
CA GLN A 5 14.02 -5.19 9.69
C GLN A 5 13.38 -4.51 8.48
N ILE A 6 14.02 -4.63 7.31
CA ILE A 6 13.46 -4.12 6.05
C ILE A 6 12.12 -4.80 5.73
N LYS A 7 12.03 -6.13 5.87
CA LYS A 7 10.78 -6.89 5.64
C LYS A 7 9.67 -6.42 6.59
N LYS A 8 9.99 -6.20 7.87
CA LYS A 8 9.05 -5.71 8.88
C LYS A 8 8.55 -4.30 8.53
N ASP A 9 9.45 -3.40 8.14
CA ASP A 9 9.11 -2.03 7.79
C ASP A 9 8.24 -1.96 6.53
N LEU A 10 8.56 -2.75 5.51
CA LEU A 10 7.75 -2.87 4.29
C LEU A 10 6.36 -3.45 4.59
N THR A 11 6.28 -4.46 5.47
CA THR A 11 4.99 -5.05 5.89
C THR A 11 4.12 -4.02 6.61
N MET A 12 4.71 -3.20 7.47
CA MET A 12 4.01 -2.10 8.14
C MET A 12 3.53 -1.05 7.13
N GLN A 13 4.37 -0.65 6.18
CA GLN A 13 3.99 0.27 5.11
C GLN A 13 2.84 -0.28 4.26
N LEU A 14 2.85 -1.56 3.93
CA LEU A 14 1.77 -2.21 3.19
C LEU A 14 0.43 -2.09 3.93
N GLY A 15 0.43 -2.32 5.26
CA GLY A 15 -0.76 -2.15 6.11
C GLY A 15 -1.30 -0.72 6.08
N VAL A 16 -0.42 0.27 6.19
CA VAL A 16 -0.79 1.70 6.12
C VAL A 16 -1.39 2.06 4.76
N VAL A 17 -0.80 1.59 3.66
CA VAL A 17 -1.31 1.83 2.30
C VAL A 17 -2.71 1.21 2.12
N LYS A 18 -2.91 -0.04 2.56
CA LYS A 18 -4.22 -0.70 2.53
C LYS A 18 -5.28 0.05 3.35
N MET A 19 -4.91 0.58 4.51
CA MET A 19 -5.82 1.38 5.34
C MET A 19 -6.22 2.70 4.64
N LYS A 20 -5.25 3.43 4.07
CA LYS A 20 -5.52 4.68 3.33
C LYS A 20 -6.41 4.45 2.11
N LEU A 21 -6.18 3.37 1.35
CA LEU A 21 -7.04 3.00 0.23
C LEU A 21 -8.49 2.80 0.67
N LYS A 22 -8.72 2.04 1.74
CA LYS A 22 -10.07 1.83 2.29
C LYS A 22 -10.73 3.15 2.71
N GLN A 23 -9.97 4.05 3.33
CA GLN A 23 -10.49 5.36 3.73
C GLN A 23 -10.90 6.21 2.53
N LEU A 24 -10.07 6.25 1.48
CA LEU A 24 -10.37 7.04 0.28
C LEU A 24 -11.58 6.50 -0.45
N VAL A 25 -11.66 5.18 -0.66
CA VAL A 25 -12.83 4.53 -1.28
C VAL A 25 -14.09 4.83 -0.47
N PHE A 26 -14.03 4.71 0.86
CA PHE A 26 -15.15 5.06 1.72
C PHE A 26 -15.58 6.52 1.56
N ILE A 27 -14.63 7.46 1.50
CA ILE A 27 -14.93 8.88 1.28
C ILE A 27 -15.56 9.10 -0.10
N GLU A 28 -15.06 8.47 -1.16
CA GLU A 28 -15.68 8.54 -2.49
C GLU A 28 -17.12 8.04 -2.46
N GLU A 29 -17.38 6.91 -1.81
CA GLU A 29 -18.71 6.32 -1.67
C GLU A 29 -19.69 7.21 -0.88
N GLN A 30 -19.22 7.88 0.18
CA GLN A 30 -20.07 8.74 1.02
C GLN A 30 -20.32 10.11 0.40
N THR A 31 -19.36 10.65 -0.34
CA THR A 31 -19.40 12.06 -0.80
C THR A 31 -19.63 12.21 -2.29
N GLY A 32 -19.43 11.15 -3.09
CA GLY A 32 -19.40 11.21 -4.56
C GLY A 32 -18.20 11.96 -5.14
N ILE A 33 -17.29 12.48 -4.30
CA ILE A 33 -16.10 13.20 -4.74
C ILE A 33 -15.06 12.18 -5.18
N ARG A 34 -14.70 12.18 -6.46
CA ARG A 34 -13.67 11.30 -7.02
C ARG A 34 -12.28 11.70 -6.55
N ARG A 35 -11.48 10.71 -6.17
CA ARG A 35 -10.08 10.73 -5.74
C ARG A 35 -9.27 9.69 -6.52
N THR A 36 -9.64 9.45 -7.76
CA THR A 36 -9.07 8.42 -8.63
C THR A 36 -7.54 8.50 -8.72
N GLU A 37 -6.97 9.71 -8.81
CA GLU A 37 -5.52 9.91 -8.86
C GLU A 37 -4.82 9.48 -7.56
N GLU A 38 -5.36 9.85 -6.40
CA GLU A 38 -4.82 9.47 -5.09
C GLU A 38 -4.91 7.95 -4.88
N ILE A 39 -6.03 7.34 -5.29
CA ILE A 39 -6.24 5.89 -5.22
C ILE A 39 -5.25 5.16 -6.11
N ASN A 40 -5.07 5.59 -7.36
CA ASN A 40 -4.13 4.98 -8.29
C ASN A 40 -2.69 5.05 -7.76
N ALA A 41 -2.26 6.21 -7.24
CA ALA A 41 -0.92 6.35 -6.66
C ALA A 41 -0.69 5.39 -5.47
N LEU A 42 -1.71 5.16 -4.64
CA LEU A 42 -1.63 4.20 -3.54
C LEU A 42 -1.64 2.75 -4.03
N LEU A 43 -2.39 2.42 -5.09
CA LEU A 43 -2.36 1.09 -5.71
C LEU A 43 -0.99 0.79 -6.33
N ASP A 44 -0.37 1.76 -7.00
CA ASP A 44 0.99 1.60 -7.54
C ASP A 44 2.00 1.35 -6.42
N ARG A 45 1.90 2.09 -5.32
CA ARG A 45 2.76 1.89 -4.15
C ARG A 45 2.53 0.53 -3.49
N LEU A 46 1.27 0.09 -3.40
CA LEU A 46 0.92 -1.24 -2.89
C LEU A 46 1.59 -2.33 -3.72
N ASN A 47 1.44 -2.26 -5.05
CA ASN A 47 2.00 -3.24 -5.99
C ASN A 47 3.54 -3.29 -5.89
N LEU A 48 4.20 -2.13 -5.76
CA LEU A 48 5.64 -2.07 -5.60
C LEU A 48 6.10 -2.76 -4.31
N ILE A 49 5.44 -2.48 -3.17
CA ILE A 49 5.79 -3.09 -1.88
C ILE A 49 5.57 -4.60 -1.93
N GLU A 50 4.44 -5.06 -2.49
CA GLU A 50 4.15 -6.50 -2.63
C GLU A 50 5.18 -7.20 -3.52
N LYS A 51 5.62 -6.56 -4.62
CA LYS A 51 6.69 -7.09 -5.47
C LYS A 51 8.02 -7.23 -4.73
N ILE A 52 8.44 -6.20 -3.99
CA ILE A 52 9.69 -6.23 -3.20
C ILE A 52 9.62 -7.34 -2.14
N LEU A 53 8.52 -7.42 -1.39
CA LEU A 53 8.34 -8.44 -0.36
C LEU A 53 8.41 -9.86 -0.96
N LYS A 54 7.81 -10.07 -2.12
CA LYS A 54 7.85 -11.36 -2.84
C LYS A 54 9.27 -11.70 -3.32
N GLU A 55 10.01 -10.73 -3.85
CA GLU A 55 11.41 -10.93 -4.25
C GLU A 55 12.27 -11.31 -3.04
N MET A 56 12.07 -10.67 -1.89
CA MET A 56 12.77 -11.00 -0.65
C MET A 56 12.47 -12.40 -0.10
N GLU A 57 11.34 -13.01 -0.46
CA GLU A 57 10.95 -14.37 -0.06
C GLU A 57 11.53 -15.46 -0.98
N ASN A 58 11.91 -15.11 -2.21
CA ASN A 58 12.52 -16.04 -3.16
C ASN A 58 14.06 -16.09 -3.08
N GLU A 59 14.64 -15.34 -2.15
CA GLU A 59 16.08 -15.30 -1.82
C GLU A 59 16.36 -15.98 -0.47
#